data_AF-X1CEY2-F1
#
_entry.id   AF-X1CEY2-F1
#
_cell.length_a   1.000
_cell.length_b   1.000
_cell.length_c   1.000
_cell.angle_alpha   90.00
_cell.angle_beta   90.00
_cell.angle_gamma   90.00
#
_symmetry.space_group_name_H-M   'P 1'
#
loop_
_entity.id
_entity.type
_entity.pdbx_description
1 polymer ?
#
loop_
_entity_poly.entity_id
_entity_poly.type
_entity_poly.pdbx_seq_one_letter_code
_entity_poly.pdbx_strand_id
1 'polypeptide(L)'
;KELLRFYGNKMIPEKLFDQPDVPMVVLANKRDLEDIVEISKIRKALDTAHLDHTLIYETIAIQGINVKRAFVYAARQAVLNHYKKLSGKSMEAT
;
A
#
# COMPACT_ATOMS: atom_id res chain seq x y z
N LYS A 1 -2.70 18.52 -1.36
CA LYS A 1 -4.19 18.40 -1.31
C LYS A 1 -4.75 17.64 -2.52
N GLU A 2 -4.15 17.75 -3.71
CA GLU A 2 -4.65 17.07 -4.92
C GLU A 2 -4.55 15.54 -4.88
N LEU A 3 -3.42 14.98 -4.43
CA LEU A 3 -3.25 13.51 -4.38
C LEU A 3 -4.31 12.82 -3.51
N LEU A 4 -4.64 13.39 -2.34
CA LEU A 4 -5.73 12.92 -1.48
C LEU A 4 -7.09 13.02 -2.19
N ARG A 5 -7.34 14.09 -2.95
CA ARG A 5 -8.58 14.24 -3.73
C ARG A 5 -8.69 13.20 -4.84
N PHE A 6 -7.59 12.85 -5.50
CA PHE A 6 -7.58 11.90 -6.61
C PHE A 6 -7.56 10.43 -6.18
N TYR A 7 -6.93 10.13 -5.05
CA TYR A 7 -6.62 8.75 -4.65
C TYR A 7 -7.14 8.35 -3.27
N GLY A 8 -7.59 9.29 -2.42
CA GLY A 8 -8.06 9.01 -1.06
C GLY A 8 -9.06 7.86 -0.99
N ASN A 9 -10.14 7.97 -1.77
CA ASN A 9 -11.20 6.96 -1.80
C ASN A 9 -10.77 5.66 -2.51
N LYS A 10 -9.69 5.68 -3.30
CA LYS A 10 -9.19 4.52 -4.06
C LYS A 10 -8.18 3.69 -3.28
N MET A 11 -7.72 4.19 -2.13
CA MET A 11 -6.78 3.49 -1.24
C MET A 11 -7.49 2.65 -0.18
N ILE A 12 -8.78 2.91 0.07
CA ILE A 12 -9.62 2.16 0.99
C ILE A 12 -10.47 1.18 0.17
N PRO A 13 -10.43 -0.14 0.44
CA PRO A 13 -11.27 -1.11 -0.21
C PRO A 13 -12.77 -0.82 0.02
N GLU A 14 -13.60 -1.01 -1.00
CA GLU A 14 -15.05 -0.85 -0.86
C GLU A 14 -15.70 -1.93 0.01
N LYS A 15 -15.09 -3.13 0.07
CA LYS A 15 -15.55 -4.25 0.90
C LYS A 15 -14.40 -4.82 1.72
N LEU A 16 -14.76 -5.41 2.86
CA LEU A 16 -13.84 -6.17 3.68
C LEU A 16 -13.26 -7.32 2.83
N PHE A 17 -11.93 -7.44 2.80
CA PHE A 17 -11.15 -8.39 1.97
C PHE A 17 -10.96 -8.05 0.49
N ASP A 18 -11.55 -6.97 -0.04
CA ASP A 18 -11.22 -6.51 -1.38
C ASP A 18 -9.84 -5.83 -1.43
N GLN A 19 -9.22 -5.86 -2.60
CA GLN A 19 -7.98 -5.12 -2.85
C GLN A 19 -8.33 -3.66 -3.16
N PRO A 20 -7.59 -2.67 -2.64
CA PRO A 20 -7.81 -1.28 -3.00
C PRO A 20 -7.45 -1.06 -4.48
N ASP A 21 -8.16 -0.16 -5.16
CA ASP A 21 -7.90 0.23 -6.54
C ASP A 21 -6.45 0.69 -6.74
N VAL A 22 -5.96 1.50 -5.80
CA VAL A 22 -4.58 1.97 -5.76
C VAL A 22 -3.86 1.27 -4.61
N PRO A 23 -2.90 0.36 -4.88
CA PRO A 23 -2.16 -0.31 -3.84
C PRO A 23 -1.24 0.69 -3.13
N MET A 24 -1.17 0.57 -1.80
CA MET A 24 -0.32 1.39 -0.96
C MET A 24 0.61 0.51 -0.13
N VAL A 25 1.83 0.98 0.06
CA VAL A 25 2.80 0.43 1.01
C VAL A 25 3.40 1.56 1.84
N VAL A 26 3.67 1.29 3.10
CA VAL A 26 4.39 2.21 3.99
C VAL A 26 5.81 1.72 4.15
N LEU A 27 6.77 2.58 3.82
CA LEU A 27 8.18 2.34 4.10
C LEU A 27 8.52 2.99 5.43
N ALA A 28 8.60 2.19 6.49
CA ALA A 28 9.11 2.67 7.76
C ALA A 28 10.65 2.70 7.69
N ASN A 29 11.15 3.82 7.20
CA ASN A 29 12.57 4.03 6.85
C ASN A 29 13.41 4.49 8.05
N LYS A 30 14.73 4.45 7.86
CA LYS A 30 15.77 4.84 8.83
C LYS A 30 15.85 3.89 10.04
N ARG A 31 15.63 2.59 9.81
CA ARG A 31 15.68 1.55 10.86
C ARG A 31 17.09 1.28 11.42
N ASP A 32 18.08 1.97 10.89
CA ASP A 32 19.46 2.03 11.37
C ASP A 32 19.68 3.02 12.53
N LEU A 33 18.69 3.86 12.86
CA LEU A 33 18.77 4.81 13.97
C LEU A 33 18.26 4.20 15.29
N GLU A 34 18.73 4.72 16.43
CA GLU A 34 18.34 4.25 17.77
C GLU A 34 16.97 4.80 18.22
N ASP A 35 16.63 6.03 17.84
CA ASP A 35 15.35 6.69 18.18
C ASP A 35 14.32 6.56 17.04
N ILE A 36 13.89 5.32 16.79
CA ILE A 36 12.93 5.00 15.72
C ILE A 36 11.51 4.84 16.24
N VAL A 37 10.52 5.26 15.43
CA VAL A 37 9.11 5.04 15.75
C VAL A 37 8.78 3.55 15.60
N GLU A 38 8.31 2.92 16.69
CA GLU A 38 7.88 1.53 16.66
C GLU A 38 6.80 1.26 15.61
N ILE A 39 6.86 0.08 14.99
CA ILE A 39 5.86 -0.37 14.00
C ILE A 39 4.45 -0.39 14.58
N SER A 40 4.31 -0.72 15.87
CA SER A 40 3.04 -0.70 16.61
C SER A 40 2.32 0.66 16.52
N LYS A 41 3.07 1.76 16.64
CA LYS A 41 2.54 3.14 16.57
C LYS A 41 2.13 3.50 15.14
N ILE A 42 2.92 3.10 14.16
CA ILE A 42 2.60 3.31 12.73
C ILE A 42 1.34 2.51 12.36
N ARG A 43 1.26 1.25 12.80
CA ARG A 43 0.10 0.38 12.63
C ARG A 43 -1.15 1.02 13.21
N LYS A 44 -1.11 1.45 14.47
CA LYS A 44 -2.24 2.13 15.13
C LYS A 44 -2.72 3.36 14.34
N ALA A 45 -1.81 4.14 13.78
CA ALA A 45 -2.18 5.31 12.96
C ALA A 45 -2.88 4.90 11.65
N LEU A 46 -2.42 3.83 11.00
CA LEU A 46 -3.07 3.28 9.80
C LEU A 46 -4.44 2.68 10.11
N ASP A 47 -4.57 1.94 11.21
CA ASP A 47 -5.83 1.33 11.62
C ASP A 47 -6.89 2.40 11.92
N THR A 48 -6.48 3.49 12.59
CA THR A 48 -7.35 4.65 12.85
C THR A 48 -7.81 5.33 11.56
N ALA A 49 -7.03 5.22 10.48
CA ALA A 49 -7.34 5.78 9.18
C ALA A 49 -8.07 4.79 8.25
N HIS A 50 -8.48 3.61 8.74
CA HIS A 50 -9.06 2.52 7.93
C HIS A 50 -8.14 2.03 6.81
N LEU A 51 -6.84 1.96 7.11
CA LEU A 51 -5.77 1.50 6.22
C LEU A 51 -5.04 0.27 6.79
N ASP A 52 -5.73 -0.53 7.60
CA ASP A 52 -5.22 -1.70 8.29
C ASP A 52 -4.66 -2.77 7.33
N HIS A 53 -5.20 -2.85 6.11
CA HIS A 53 -4.69 -3.71 5.02
C HIS A 53 -3.33 -3.30 4.45
N THR A 54 -2.84 -2.10 4.77
CA THR A 54 -1.59 -1.57 4.21
C THR A 54 -0.38 -2.30 4.77
N LEU A 55 0.51 -2.78 3.88
CA LEU A 55 1.77 -3.39 4.32
C LEU A 55 2.77 -2.34 4.78
N ILE A 56 3.48 -2.65 5.86
CA ILE A 56 4.58 -1.83 6.37
C ILE A 56 5.89 -2.60 6.12
N TYR A 57 6.82 -1.98 5.41
CA TYR A 57 8.18 -2.48 5.24
C TYR A 57 9.15 -1.67 6.10
N GLU A 58 9.83 -2.34 7.01
CA GLU A 58 10.98 -1.78 7.71
C GLU A 58 12.15 -1.68 6.73
N THR A 59 12.66 -0.46 6.54
CA THR A 59 13.63 -0.16 5.48
C THR A 59 14.82 0.64 6.02
N ILE A 60 15.98 0.42 5.40
CA ILE A 60 17.17 1.25 5.57
C ILE A 60 17.60 1.69 4.17
N ALA A 61 17.19 2.91 3.79
CA ALA A 61 17.37 3.40 2.43
C ALA A 61 18.85 3.47 2.00
N ILE A 62 19.75 3.89 2.90
CA ILE A 62 21.20 4.01 2.60
C ILE A 62 21.88 2.66 2.33
N GLN A 63 21.30 1.57 2.81
CA GLN A 63 21.79 0.19 2.59
C GLN A 63 20.93 -0.58 1.58
N GLY A 64 19.82 0.03 1.10
CA GLY A 64 18.86 -0.63 0.22
C GLY A 64 18.03 -1.74 0.87
N ILE A 65 18.05 -1.89 2.20
CA ILE A 65 17.33 -2.96 2.89
C ILE A 65 15.82 -2.78 2.71
N ASN A 66 15.17 -3.84 2.19
CA ASN A 66 13.74 -3.94 1.89
C ASN A 66 13.14 -2.91 0.91
N VAL A 67 13.90 -1.91 0.45
CA VAL A 67 13.43 -0.90 -0.52
C VAL A 67 12.93 -1.58 -1.79
N LYS A 68 13.77 -2.42 -2.42
CA LYS A 68 13.38 -3.15 -3.64
C LYS A 68 12.12 -3.99 -3.44
N ARG A 69 11.99 -4.67 -2.29
CA ARG A 69 10.84 -5.52 -1.99
C ARG A 69 9.55 -4.70 -1.90
N ALA A 70 9.58 -3.56 -1.24
CA ALA A 70 8.43 -2.67 -1.12
C ALA A 70 7.96 -2.15 -2.50
N PHE A 71 8.89 -1.71 -3.34
CA PHE A 71 8.58 -1.24 -4.69
C PHE A 71 8.05 -2.36 -5.60
N VAL A 72 8.68 -3.54 -5.58
CA VAL A 72 8.23 -4.70 -6.36
C VAL A 72 6.81 -5.11 -5.95
N TYR A 73 6.50 -5.12 -4.65
CA TYR A 73 5.14 -5.40 -4.19
C TYR A 73 4.13 -4.41 -4.75
N ALA A 74 4.38 -3.11 -4.59
CA ALA A 74 3.47 -2.07 -5.06
C ALA A 74 3.24 -2.15 -6.57
N ALA A 75 4.30 -2.30 -7.36
CA ALA A 75 4.23 -2.45 -8.81
C ALA A 75 3.44 -3.71 -9.21
N ARG A 76 3.73 -4.86 -8.57
CA ARG A 76 3.03 -6.12 -8.86
C ARG A 76 1.54 -6.00 -8.57
N GLN A 77 1.15 -5.40 -7.45
CA GLN A 77 -0.26 -5.22 -7.13
C GLN A 77 -0.97 -4.27 -8.09
N ALA A 78 -0.30 -3.19 -8.52
CA ALA A 78 -0.87 -2.27 -9.49
C ALA A 78 -1.16 -2.97 -10.82
N VAL A 79 -0.23 -3.81 -11.28
CA VAL A 79 -0.39 -4.62 -12.50
C VAL A 79 -1.53 -5.64 -12.32
N LEU A 80 -1.59 -6.35 -11.20
CA LEU A 80 -2.66 -7.32 -10.92
C LEU A 80 -4.04 -6.66 -10.89
N ASN A 81 -4.17 -5.52 -10.21
CA ASN A 81 -5.42 -4.75 -10.17
C ASN A 81 -5.85 -4.30 -11.57
N HIS A 82 -4.90 -3.85 -12.39
CA HIS A 82 -5.16 -3.47 -13.77
C HIS A 82 -5.70 -4.65 -14.59
N TYR A 83 -5.07 -5.82 -14.50
CA TYR A 83 -5.54 -7.01 -15.22
C TYR A 83 -6.91 -7.49 -14.75
N LYS A 84 -7.16 -7.51 -13.43
CA LYS A 84 -8.48 -7.87 -12.88
C LYS A 84 -9.60 -6.96 -13.41
N LYS A 85 -9.32 -5.66 -13.52
CA LYS A 85 -10.25 -4.68 -14.07
C LYS A 85 -10.53 -4.92 -15.55
N LEU A 86 -9.52 -5.33 -16.33
CA LEU A 86 -9.71 -5.69 -17.74
C LEU A 86 -10.51 -6.99 -17.87
N SER A 87 -10.17 -8.03 -17.11
CA SER A 87 -10.86 -9.33 -17.19
C SER A 87 -12.32 -9.26 -16.73
N GLY A 88 -12.63 -8.45 -15.70
CA GLY A 88 -14.01 -8.26 -15.24
C GLY A 88 -14.89 -7.58 -16.29
N LYS A 89 -14.34 -6.57 -17.00
CA LYS A 89 -15.03 -5.91 -18.11
C LYS A 89 -15.30 -6.83 -19.31
N SER A 90 -14.42 -7.79 -19.55
CA SER A 90 -14.61 -8.79 -20.62
C SER A 90 -15.79 -9.72 -20.34
N MET A 91 -16.13 -9.98 -19.07
CA MET A 91 -17.24 -10.87 -18.69
C MET A 91 -18.60 -10.18 -18.66
N GLU A 92 -18.66 -8.87 -18.39
CA GLU A 92 -19.92 -8.09 -18.43
C GLU A 92 -20.35 -7.70 -19.85
N ALA A 93 -19.46 -7.83 -20.83
CA ALA A 93 -19.71 -7.48 -22.23
C ALA A 93 -20.22 -8.67 -23.09
N THR A 94 -20.54 -9.81 -22.46
CA THR A 94 -21.12 -11.01 -23.11
C THR A 94 -22.49 -11.31 -22.53
#